data_AF-A0A8X6FSI3-F1
#
_entry.id   AF-A0A8X6FSI3-F1
#
_cell.length_a   1.000
_cell.length_b   1.000
_cell.length_c   1.000
_cell.angle_alpha   90.00
_cell.angle_beta   90.00
_cell.angle_gamma   90.00
#
_symmetry.space_group_name_H-M   'P 1'
#
loop_
_entity.id
_entity.type
_entity.pdbx_description
1 polymer ?
#
loop_
_entity_poly.entity_id
_entity_poly.type
_entity_poly.pdbx_seq_one_letter_code
_entity_poly.pdbx_strand_id
1 'polypeptide(L)'
;MNEHLPVCVALQEMLLKPPCTSNIRGYSILRKECNTGERACGGVALLINHATPFSPFLIRTLLQAVAVQVSIFLQFFVAVQLLPYGDRTEVGDKGVTLSGGQKARIALARAVYQDFDIYLLDDPLSAVDAHVADHIFSNCIMGILRHKMRILCTHKTQFAEKADYLMVLSNGKVISHAPPNQALQFYHLNEGEDSDIEEKLDRPLISDVSSLENSLSESLVQKEEKEEGTVKLHVYKAYWCSVGTVLSILVLLFCFLMQASKTTSDWWLSFWVSSIQQSNHSSNMNYSYMTYAFKTKNRERSLTFYLSIYGALAAVNSIFTLFRAFLFAYAGIKAAVTLHNRLLKNIMKAASSFFDITPLGRIMNRFSSDIYCIDDAFPFILNIFLAQVFALAGCIIITCYALPWILLPISILLIFYCKLQQYYRFTSRELKRLSSISLSPIYAHFSETLNGHSTIRAMSVVNRFLKENMERIDSNLRACLSITAASQWLNLRLQFIGVIIVTAVAVVALLQREYSTVDPAGPVLSIQVCRDLITRRSLGYAYVNFQQPVDAERALDTMNFDTVKGRPIRIMWSQRDPSLRKSGVGNVFIKNLDKSMDNTAMYDTFSAL
;
A
#
# COMPACT_ATOMS: atom_id res chain seq x y z
N MET A 1 18.06 20.95 20.25
CA MET A 1 19.33 20.59 20.91
C MET A 1 20.34 20.22 19.85
N ASN A 2 20.94 21.25 19.23
CA ASN A 2 22.12 21.17 18.39
C ASN A 2 22.97 22.37 18.84
N GLU A 3 23.58 22.23 20.00
CA GLU A 3 24.61 23.13 20.51
C GLU A 3 25.94 22.35 20.37
N HIS A 4 27.07 23.05 20.19
CA HIS A 4 28.42 22.53 19.83
C HIS A 4 28.79 22.52 18.33
N LEU A 5 28.44 23.55 17.55
CA LEU A 5 28.99 23.74 16.19
C LEU A 5 29.84 25.01 15.89
N PRO A 6 30.13 25.98 16.80
CA PRO A 6 30.72 27.24 16.33
C PRO A 6 32.25 27.28 16.20
N VAL A 7 33.01 26.44 16.92
CA VAL A 7 34.48 26.62 17.02
C VAL A 7 35.24 25.94 15.88
N CYS A 8 34.94 24.68 15.58
CA CYS A 8 35.65 23.92 14.52
C CYS A 8 35.39 24.47 13.11
N VAL A 9 34.17 24.97 12.83
CA VAL A 9 33.84 25.56 11.52
C VAL A 9 34.56 26.91 11.31
N ALA A 10 34.69 27.72 12.35
CA ALA A 10 35.42 28.99 12.29
C ALA A 10 36.93 28.78 12.05
N LEU A 11 37.52 27.75 12.67
CA LEU A 11 38.93 27.37 12.44
C LEU A 11 39.18 26.83 11.03
N GLN A 12 38.25 26.06 10.47
CA GLN A 12 38.36 25.52 9.11
C GLN A 12 38.30 26.62 8.03
N GLU A 13 37.46 27.64 8.20
CA GLU A 13 37.41 28.79 7.28
C GLU A 13 38.62 29.74 7.41
N MET A 14 39.25 29.82 8.60
CA MET A 14 40.42 30.68 8.82
C MET A 14 41.74 30.08 8.30
N LEU A 15 41.91 28.75 8.36
CA LEU A 15 43.18 28.09 8.01
C LEU A 15 43.34 27.74 6.52
N LEU A 16 42.26 27.78 5.72
CA LEU A 16 42.26 27.33 4.31
C LEU A 16 42.30 28.45 3.26
N LYS A 17 42.60 29.71 3.62
CA LYS A 17 42.83 30.77 2.61
C LYS A 17 44.27 30.69 2.07
N PRO A 18 44.47 30.67 0.73
CA PRO A 18 45.81 30.66 0.15
C PRO A 18 46.53 32.00 0.38
N PRO A 19 47.88 32.03 0.38
CA PRO A 19 48.63 33.26 0.50
C PRO A 19 48.58 34.02 -0.82
N CYS A 20 47.68 34.99 -0.94
CA CYS A 20 47.76 35.97 -2.03
C CYS A 20 48.85 36.99 -1.70
N THR A 21 49.98 36.86 -2.38
CA THR A 21 51.04 37.86 -2.48
C THR A 21 50.53 39.11 -3.19
N SER A 22 50.33 40.23 -2.48
CA SER A 22 50.66 41.59 -2.95
C SER A 22 50.17 42.67 -1.97
N ASN A 23 51.11 43.52 -1.52
CA ASN A 23 51.01 44.92 -1.12
C ASN A 23 49.68 45.53 -0.60
N ILE A 24 49.74 45.99 0.66
CA ILE A 24 49.37 47.32 1.15
C ILE A 24 48.12 47.99 0.53
N ARG A 25 46.99 47.92 1.25
CA ARG A 25 46.14 49.04 1.75
C ARG A 25 44.68 48.60 1.85
N GLY A 26 44.19 48.53 3.08
CA GLY A 26 42.77 48.51 3.44
C GLY A 26 41.99 47.30 2.94
N TYR A 27 41.13 46.72 3.77
CA TYR A 27 39.74 46.46 3.40
C TYR A 27 39.03 45.76 4.56
N SER A 28 38.00 46.46 5.02
CA SER A 28 36.76 46.00 5.64
C SER A 28 36.56 44.49 5.77
N ILE A 29 36.46 44.07 7.02
CA ILE A 29 35.89 42.79 7.45
C ILE A 29 34.39 42.79 7.09
N LEU A 30 33.97 41.92 6.17
CA LEU A 30 32.57 41.63 5.93
C LEU A 30 32.00 40.86 7.13
N ARG A 31 31.14 41.55 7.89
CA ARG A 31 30.28 41.01 8.94
C ARG A 31 29.44 39.85 8.41
N LYS A 32 29.50 38.70 9.09
CA LYS A 32 28.34 37.81 9.24
C LYS A 32 28.03 37.78 10.73
N GLU A 33 26.99 38.51 11.11
CA GLU A 33 26.43 38.51 12.47
C GLU A 33 25.91 37.10 12.78
N CYS A 34 26.54 36.43 13.75
CA CYS A 34 25.97 35.24 14.37
C CYS A 34 24.94 35.73 15.40
N ASN A 35 23.71 35.95 14.93
CA ASN A 35 22.58 36.31 15.78
C ASN A 35 22.01 35.06 16.46
N THR A 36 22.66 34.61 17.52
CA THR A 36 22.08 33.70 18.52
C THR A 36 22.60 34.16 19.89
N GLY A 37 21.70 34.77 20.68
CA GLY A 37 21.99 35.34 21.99
C GLY A 37 22.21 34.27 23.05
N GLU A 38 23.32 33.54 22.99
CA GLU A 38 23.76 32.59 23.99
C GLU A 38 25.20 32.91 24.42
N ARG A 39 25.46 32.86 25.73
CA ARG A 39 26.75 33.16 26.35
C ARG A 39 27.83 32.25 25.77
N ALA A 40 28.79 32.83 25.04
CA ALA A 40 29.94 32.11 24.50
C ALA A 40 30.87 31.70 25.65
N CYS A 41 30.90 30.40 25.97
CA CYS A 41 31.85 29.82 26.91
C CYS A 41 33.27 29.88 26.31
N GLY A 42 34.26 30.26 27.12
CA GLY A 42 35.68 30.26 26.74
C GLY A 42 36.14 28.88 26.28
N GLY A 43 36.87 28.84 25.17
CA GLY A 43 37.39 27.60 24.59
C GLY A 43 38.90 27.69 24.43
N VAL A 44 39.61 26.71 24.97
CA VAL A 44 41.05 26.54 24.78
C VAL A 44 41.26 25.57 23.61
N ALA A 45 41.92 26.03 22.55
CA ALA A 45 42.30 25.21 21.41
C ALA A 45 43.81 24.87 21.52
N LEU A 46 44.11 23.58 21.61
CA LEU A 46 45.46 23.04 21.66
C LEU A 46 45.94 22.67 20.26
N LEU A 47 47.08 23.24 19.86
CA LEU A 47 47.70 23.00 18.56
C LEU A 47 49.02 22.25 18.80
N ILE A 48 49.04 20.97 18.47
CA ILE A 48 50.22 20.11 18.67
C ILE A 48 50.79 19.79 17.28
N ASN A 49 51.93 20.39 16.94
CA ASN A 49 52.50 20.33 15.60
C ASN A 49 53.93 19.79 15.66
N HIS A 50 54.15 18.60 15.12
CA HIS A 50 55.48 18.08 14.84
C HIS A 50 55.51 17.54 13.41
N ALA A 51 55.63 18.43 12.42
CA ALA A 51 55.99 18.07 11.06
C ALA A 51 57.50 18.26 10.88
N THR A 52 58.26 17.16 10.89
CA THR A 52 59.65 17.14 10.40
C THR A 52 59.77 16.11 9.28
N PRO A 53 60.61 16.36 8.25
CA PRO A 53 60.62 15.54 7.04
C PRO A 53 61.38 14.21 7.25
N PHE A 54 60.82 13.17 6.63
CA PHE A 54 61.37 11.86 6.24
C PHE A 54 62.82 11.50 6.60
N SER A 55 62.98 10.35 7.28
CA SER A 55 64.07 9.40 6.98
C SER A 55 63.51 7.95 6.98
N PRO A 56 64.00 7.04 6.12
CA PRO A 56 63.43 5.71 5.95
C PRO A 56 64.05 4.73 6.95
N PHE A 57 63.31 4.32 7.98
CA PHE A 57 63.70 3.18 8.82
C PHE A 57 62.47 2.27 9.05
N LEU A 58 62.29 1.31 8.15
CA LEU A 58 61.01 0.62 7.92
C LEU A 58 60.79 -0.68 8.70
N ILE A 59 61.76 -1.26 9.44
CA ILE A 59 61.57 -2.66 9.91
C ILE A 59 61.33 -2.79 11.43
N ARG A 60 61.69 -1.80 12.25
CA ARG A 60 61.37 -1.82 13.70
C ARG A 60 60.00 -1.22 14.04
N THR A 61 59.47 -0.37 13.17
CA THR A 61 58.20 0.35 13.38
C THR A 61 56.97 -0.54 13.16
N LEU A 62 57.07 -1.61 12.36
CA LEU A 62 55.97 -2.55 12.13
C LEU A 62 55.69 -3.46 13.35
N LEU A 63 56.72 -3.90 14.06
CA LEU A 63 56.56 -4.73 15.28
C LEU A 63 56.05 -3.90 16.47
N GLN A 64 56.39 -2.62 16.55
CA GLN A 64 55.94 -1.74 17.62
C GLN A 64 54.57 -1.10 17.31
N ALA A 65 54.22 -0.91 16.03
CA ALA A 65 52.86 -0.58 15.62
C ALA A 65 51.90 -1.70 16.01
N VAL A 66 52.21 -2.98 15.73
CA VAL A 66 51.37 -4.11 16.15
C VAL A 66 51.26 -4.23 17.67
N ALA A 67 52.34 -4.01 18.43
CA ALA A 67 52.32 -4.11 19.90
C ALA A 67 51.64 -2.93 20.61
N VAL A 68 51.61 -1.73 20.01
CA VAL A 68 50.97 -0.53 20.61
C VAL A 68 49.54 -0.32 20.08
N GLN A 69 49.22 -0.78 18.86
CA GLN A 69 47.82 -0.95 18.43
C GLN A 69 47.05 -1.78 19.46
N VAL A 70 47.70 -2.82 20.01
CA VAL A 70 47.19 -3.71 21.07
C VAL A 70 46.97 -2.98 22.40
N SER A 71 47.72 -1.93 22.75
CA SER A 71 47.60 -1.25 24.05
C SER A 71 46.45 -0.24 24.13
N ILE A 72 46.12 0.45 23.02
CA ILE A 72 44.86 1.19 22.89
C ILE A 72 43.69 0.20 22.75
N PHE A 73 43.93 -0.93 22.08
CA PHE A 73 43.00 -2.04 22.06
C PHE A 73 42.74 -2.59 23.46
N LEU A 74 43.67 -2.66 24.41
CA LEU A 74 43.46 -3.37 25.68
C LEU A 74 42.31 -2.80 26.53
N GLN A 75 42.17 -1.47 26.63
CA GLN A 75 41.04 -0.85 27.36
C GLN A 75 39.74 -0.81 26.53
N PHE A 76 39.87 -0.84 25.20
CA PHE A 76 38.76 -1.02 24.26
C PHE A 76 38.24 -2.47 24.27
N PHE A 77 39.14 -3.43 24.49
CA PHE A 77 38.89 -4.87 24.54
C PHE A 77 38.11 -5.23 25.80
N VAL A 78 38.40 -4.61 26.94
CA VAL A 78 37.55 -4.75 28.15
C VAL A 78 36.12 -4.30 27.85
N ALA A 79 35.93 -3.17 27.16
CA ALA A 79 34.60 -2.67 26.80
C ALA A 79 33.88 -3.51 25.73
N VAL A 80 34.62 -4.09 24.78
CA VAL A 80 34.08 -4.94 23.70
C VAL A 80 33.81 -6.37 24.21
N GLN A 81 34.62 -6.93 25.12
CA GLN A 81 34.36 -8.22 25.75
C GLN A 81 33.13 -8.22 26.66
N LEU A 82 32.77 -7.06 27.20
CA LEU A 82 31.53 -6.86 27.95
C LEU A 82 30.28 -6.89 27.05
N LEU A 83 30.45 -6.77 25.72
CA LEU A 83 29.33 -6.90 24.78
C LEU A 83 29.01 -8.38 24.52
N PRO A 84 27.72 -8.75 24.41
CA PRO A 84 27.29 -10.15 24.34
C PRO A 84 27.87 -10.95 23.16
N TYR A 85 28.25 -10.30 22.06
CA TYR A 85 28.88 -10.94 20.89
C TYR A 85 30.26 -10.36 20.55
N GLY A 86 30.92 -9.71 21.52
CA GLY A 86 32.22 -9.08 21.28
C GLY A 86 32.15 -8.02 20.17
N ASP A 87 33.08 -8.12 19.21
CA ASP A 87 33.23 -7.22 18.06
C ASP A 87 32.09 -7.33 17.03
N ARG A 88 31.36 -8.44 17.02
CA ARG A 88 30.22 -8.68 16.12
C ARG A 88 28.89 -8.16 16.65
N THR A 89 28.90 -7.50 17.82
CA THR A 89 27.68 -6.98 18.44
C THR A 89 27.13 -5.80 17.65
N GLU A 90 25.85 -5.86 17.26
CA GLU A 90 25.18 -4.72 16.65
C GLU A 90 25.00 -3.58 17.67
N VAL A 91 25.56 -2.42 17.35
CA VAL A 91 25.62 -1.25 18.24
C VAL A 91 24.27 -0.50 18.30
N GLY A 92 23.32 -0.82 17.41
CA GLY A 92 22.01 -0.18 17.33
C GLY A 92 22.06 1.23 16.73
N ASP A 93 20.90 1.78 16.35
CA ASP A 93 20.79 3.13 15.77
C ASP A 93 21.30 4.18 16.78
N LYS A 94 22.09 5.15 16.32
CA LYS A 94 22.81 6.16 17.14
C LYS A 94 23.64 5.59 18.31
N GLY A 95 23.93 4.29 18.29
CA GLY A 95 24.64 3.59 19.35
C GLY A 95 23.94 3.60 20.71
N VAL A 96 22.60 3.49 20.75
CA VAL A 96 21.84 3.46 22.02
C VAL A 96 22.38 2.44 23.04
N THR A 97 22.97 1.35 22.56
CA THR A 97 23.54 0.28 23.41
C THR A 97 24.84 0.68 24.12
N LEU A 98 25.45 1.81 23.78
CA LEU A 98 26.76 2.24 24.30
C LEU A 98 26.68 3.45 25.21
N SER A 99 27.51 3.46 26.26
CA SER A 99 27.70 4.64 27.09
C SER A 99 28.38 5.79 26.33
N GLY A 100 28.23 7.04 26.80
CA GLY A 100 28.86 8.20 26.17
C GLY A 100 30.38 8.05 26.01
N GLY A 101 31.07 7.56 27.05
CA GLY A 101 32.50 7.28 27.00
C GLY A 101 32.88 6.12 26.09
N GLN A 102 32.01 5.14 25.85
CA GLN A 102 32.22 4.10 24.84
C GLN A 102 32.08 4.67 23.41
N LYS A 103 31.06 5.51 23.16
CA LYS A 103 30.88 6.18 21.86
C LYS A 103 32.08 7.05 21.49
N ALA A 104 32.57 7.86 22.44
CA ALA A 104 33.74 8.70 22.24
C ALA A 104 34.98 7.87 21.87
N ARG A 105 35.20 6.75 22.57
CA ARG A 105 36.32 5.83 22.27
C ARG A 105 36.22 5.17 20.90
N ILE A 106 35.03 4.71 20.49
CA ILE A 106 34.82 4.14 19.14
C ILE A 106 35.04 5.19 18.06
N ALA A 107 34.53 6.41 18.26
CA ALA A 107 34.73 7.50 17.31
C ALA A 107 36.21 7.86 17.15
N LEU A 108 36.96 7.93 18.26
CA LEU A 108 38.40 8.16 18.26
C LEU A 108 39.16 7.01 17.59
N ALA A 109 38.85 5.75 17.95
CA ALA A 109 39.46 4.57 17.33
C ALA A 109 39.24 4.54 15.82
N ARG A 110 38.02 4.88 15.35
CA ARG A 110 37.71 4.99 13.92
C ARG A 110 38.56 6.04 13.21
N ALA A 111 38.81 7.20 13.84
CA ALA A 111 39.65 8.24 13.26
C ALA A 111 41.12 7.79 13.19
N VAL A 112 41.65 7.22 14.27
CA VAL A 112 43.05 6.74 14.33
C VAL A 112 43.28 5.62 13.33
N TYR A 113 42.33 4.69 13.18
CA TYR A 113 42.43 3.56 12.25
C TYR A 113 42.51 3.97 10.77
N GLN A 114 41.99 5.14 10.41
CA GLN A 114 42.03 5.64 9.02
C GLN A 114 43.37 6.29 8.65
N ASP A 115 44.28 6.50 9.60
CA ASP A 115 45.64 7.03 9.39
C ASP A 115 45.74 8.29 8.53
N PHE A 116 44.95 9.33 8.87
CA PHE A 116 45.02 10.62 8.18
C PHE A 116 46.30 11.40 8.50
N ASP A 117 46.58 12.45 7.74
CA ASP A 117 47.71 13.35 8.01
C ASP A 117 47.39 14.42 9.06
N ILE A 118 46.11 14.81 9.15
CA ILE A 118 45.60 15.84 10.05
C ILE A 118 44.46 15.27 10.88
N TYR A 119 44.56 15.42 12.19
CA TYR A 119 43.54 15.02 13.16
C TYR A 119 42.92 16.26 13.81
N LEU A 120 41.61 16.42 13.63
CA LEU A 120 40.80 17.43 14.32
C LEU A 120 39.98 16.71 15.40
N LEU A 121 40.30 16.99 16.66
CA LEU A 121 39.71 16.34 17.82
C LEU A 121 38.91 17.38 18.63
N ASP A 122 37.58 17.27 18.59
CA ASP A 122 36.66 18.15 19.32
C ASP A 122 36.22 17.48 20.63
N ASP A 123 36.83 17.89 21.73
CA ASP A 123 36.62 17.39 23.10
C ASP A 123 36.41 15.86 23.24
N PRO A 124 37.36 15.03 22.77
CA PRO A 124 37.22 13.57 22.78
C PRO A 124 37.29 12.95 24.18
N LEU A 125 37.69 13.71 25.21
CA LEU A 125 37.96 13.21 26.57
C LEU A 125 36.91 13.65 27.60
N SER A 126 35.90 14.43 27.22
CA SER A 126 34.83 14.92 28.10
C SER A 126 34.05 13.80 28.78
N ALA A 127 33.57 12.82 28.01
CA ALA A 127 32.68 11.76 28.47
C ALA A 127 33.41 10.55 29.09
N VAL A 128 34.70 10.66 29.39
CA VAL A 128 35.58 9.56 29.80
C VAL A 128 36.20 9.88 31.16
N ASP A 129 36.28 8.87 32.03
CA ASP A 129 36.89 8.96 33.37
C ASP A 129 38.35 9.45 33.29
N ALA A 130 38.81 10.19 34.30
CA ALA A 130 40.13 10.84 34.30
C ALA A 130 41.29 9.85 34.01
N HIS A 131 41.32 8.69 34.68
CA HIS A 131 42.36 7.68 34.47
C HIS A 131 42.36 7.14 33.02
N VAL A 132 41.18 6.93 32.44
CA VAL A 132 41.06 6.46 31.04
C VAL A 132 41.42 7.58 30.07
N ALA A 133 41.07 8.83 30.38
CA ALA A 133 41.44 10.00 29.60
C ALA A 133 42.96 10.20 29.56
N ASP A 134 43.66 10.03 30.69
CA ASP A 134 45.13 10.09 30.77
C ASP A 134 45.79 8.98 29.96
N HIS A 135 45.24 7.77 30.02
CA HIS A 135 45.71 6.65 29.22
C HIS A 135 45.54 6.92 27.71
N ILE A 136 44.38 7.44 27.29
CA ILE A 136 44.13 7.81 25.89
C ILE A 136 45.07 8.95 25.46
N PHE A 137 45.24 9.97 26.30
CA PHE A 137 46.08 11.12 25.96
C PHE A 137 47.55 10.72 25.79
N SER A 138 48.10 9.98 26.75
CA SER A 138 49.51 9.55 26.74
C SER A 138 49.81 8.55 25.61
N ASN A 139 48.99 7.51 25.46
CA ASN A 139 49.27 6.41 24.54
C ASN A 139 48.75 6.66 23.12
N CYS A 140 47.61 7.35 22.95
CA CYS A 140 47.01 7.61 21.64
C CYS A 140 47.46 8.95 21.06
N ILE A 141 47.13 10.05 21.75
CA ILE A 141 47.30 11.41 21.21
C ILE A 141 48.78 11.78 21.16
N MET A 142 49.52 11.54 22.24
CA MET A 142 50.96 11.81 22.31
C MET A 142 51.83 10.62 21.86
N GLY A 143 51.25 9.43 21.79
CA GLY A 143 51.96 8.19 21.42
C GLY A 143 51.81 7.84 19.94
N ILE A 144 50.72 7.14 19.57
CA ILE A 144 50.50 6.68 18.18
C ILE A 144 50.47 7.85 17.20
N LEU A 145 49.76 8.92 17.53
CA LEU A 145 49.58 10.06 16.65
C LEU A 145 50.78 11.01 16.63
N ARG A 146 51.88 10.73 17.35
CA ARG A 146 53.02 11.64 17.59
C ARG A 146 53.62 12.29 16.33
N HIS A 147 53.56 11.62 15.20
CA HIS A 147 54.14 12.06 13.93
C HIS A 147 53.12 12.72 12.97
N LYS A 148 51.86 12.86 13.39
CA LYS A 148 50.77 13.44 12.60
C LYS A 148 50.42 14.84 13.11
N MET A 149 49.79 15.69 12.29
CA MET A 149 49.30 16.98 12.77
C MET A 149 48.05 16.78 13.63
N ARG A 150 48.01 17.36 14.84
CA ARG A 150 46.92 17.15 15.80
C ARG A 150 46.42 18.51 16.31
N ILE A 151 45.13 18.76 16.15
CA ILE A 151 44.45 19.92 16.71
C ILE A 151 43.40 19.38 17.68
N LEU A 152 43.55 19.70 18.95
CA LEU A 152 42.68 19.25 20.04
C LEU A 152 41.96 20.45 20.66
N CYS A 153 40.64 20.48 20.61
CA CYS A 153 39.85 21.44 21.37
C CYS A 153 39.41 20.77 22.67
N THR A 154 39.68 21.35 23.84
CA THR A 154 39.29 20.76 25.14
C THR A 154 39.13 21.84 26.19
N HIS A 155 38.16 21.64 27.08
CA HIS A 155 38.00 22.46 28.29
C HIS A 155 38.91 22.01 29.44
N LYS A 156 39.44 20.78 29.38
CA LYS A 156 40.34 20.24 30.41
C LYS A 156 41.76 20.84 30.28
N THR A 157 42.08 21.78 31.16
CA THR A 157 43.38 22.51 31.21
C THR A 157 44.57 21.61 31.56
N GLN A 158 44.36 20.49 32.26
CA GLN A 158 45.40 19.53 32.65
C GLN A 158 46.21 18.98 31.46
N PHE A 159 45.63 18.95 30.26
CA PHE A 159 46.29 18.48 29.05
C PHE A 159 47.00 19.60 28.28
N ALA A 160 46.75 20.86 28.67
CA ALA A 160 47.22 22.02 27.92
C ALA A 160 48.73 22.25 28.06
N GLU A 161 49.31 21.89 29.20
CA GLU A 161 50.73 22.03 29.48
C GLU A 161 51.62 21.18 28.56
N LYS A 162 51.08 20.06 28.04
CA LYS A 162 51.83 19.07 27.26
C LYS A 162 51.83 19.34 25.75
N ALA A 163 51.26 20.46 25.30
CA ALA A 163 51.19 20.79 23.89
C ALA A 163 52.33 21.70 23.43
N ASP A 164 52.57 21.69 22.12
CA ASP A 164 53.58 22.55 21.50
C ASP A 164 53.11 24.01 21.46
N TYR A 165 51.84 24.25 21.12
CA TYR A 165 51.22 25.57 21.02
C TYR A 165 49.81 25.58 21.62
N LEU A 166 49.47 26.70 22.25
CA LEU A 166 48.15 26.97 22.79
C LEU A 166 47.52 28.17 22.08
N MET A 167 46.30 27.99 21.60
CA MET A 167 45.47 29.05 21.02
C MET A 167 44.25 29.27 21.92
N VAL A 168 44.15 30.47 22.50
CA VAL A 168 43.03 30.84 23.36
C VAL A 168 42.02 31.63 22.55
N LEU A 169 40.76 31.17 22.54
CA LEU A 169 39.65 31.81 21.84
C LEU A 169 38.67 32.40 22.86
N SER A 170 38.26 33.66 22.68
CA SER A 170 37.06 34.18 23.35
C SER A 170 36.30 35.16 22.48
N ASN A 171 34.96 35.11 22.60
CA ASN A 171 34.02 35.87 21.77
C ASN A 171 34.27 35.72 20.25
N GLY A 172 34.64 34.51 19.80
CA GLY A 172 34.92 34.22 18.39
C GLY A 172 36.21 34.86 17.84
N LYS A 173 37.09 35.39 18.70
CA LYS A 173 38.39 35.95 18.32
C LYS A 173 39.52 35.18 19.01
N VAL A 174 40.65 35.05 18.31
CA VAL A 174 41.89 34.53 18.89
C VAL A 174 42.50 35.62 19.77
N ILE A 175 42.62 35.35 21.07
CA ILE A 175 43.20 36.27 22.05
C ILE A 175 44.71 36.07 22.13
N SER A 176 45.14 34.81 22.13
CA SER A 176 46.55 34.47 22.28
C SER A 176 46.90 33.24 21.46
N HIS A 177 48.11 33.25 20.89
CA HIS A 177 48.74 32.12 20.22
C HIS A 177 50.20 32.08 20.68
N ALA A 178 50.50 31.24 21.66
CA ALA A 178 51.81 31.18 22.30
C ALA A 178 52.08 29.77 22.86
N PRO A 179 53.34 29.45 23.23
CA PRO A 179 53.65 28.23 23.97
C PRO A 179 52.87 28.18 25.30
N PRO A 180 52.60 26.99 25.87
CA PRO A 180 51.71 26.82 27.03
C PRO A 180 52.03 27.76 28.20
N ASN A 181 53.32 27.91 28.53
CA ASN A 181 53.77 28.72 29.67
C ASN A 181 53.36 30.20 29.58
N GLN A 182 53.28 30.76 28.38
CA GLN A 182 52.86 32.16 28.16
C GLN A 182 51.35 32.26 27.98
N ALA A 183 50.73 31.32 27.25
CA ALA A 183 49.31 31.37 26.94
C ALA A 183 48.42 31.08 28.16
N LEU A 184 48.82 30.18 29.06
CA LEU A 184 48.08 29.88 30.30
C LEU A 184 48.06 31.07 31.26
N GLN A 185 49.13 31.89 31.30
CA GLN A 185 49.12 33.13 32.08
C GLN A 185 48.04 34.10 31.57
N PHE A 186 47.88 34.25 30.25
CA PHE A 186 46.82 35.08 29.67
C PHE A 186 45.41 34.50 29.87
N TYR A 187 45.28 33.19 30.01
CA TYR A 187 44.00 32.54 30.31
C TYR A 187 43.57 32.79 31.77
N HIS A 188 44.46 32.50 32.72
CA HIS A 188 44.22 32.74 34.16
C HIS A 188 44.04 34.23 34.52
N LEU A 189 44.57 35.16 33.71
CA LEU A 189 44.37 36.60 33.92
C LEU A 189 43.01 37.12 33.41
N ASN A 190 42.31 36.38 32.55
CA ASN A 190 41.08 36.83 31.89
C ASN A 190 39.81 36.08 32.31
N GLU A 191 39.92 34.83 32.76
CA GLU A 191 38.81 34.10 33.40
C GLU A 191 39.10 34.02 34.90
N GLY A 192 38.47 34.91 35.67
CA GLY A 192 38.51 34.87 37.12
C GLY A 192 37.84 33.60 37.64
N GLU A 193 38.53 32.92 38.55
CA GLU A 193 38.05 31.94 39.54
C GLU A 193 36.68 31.30 39.25
N ASP A 194 36.67 30.20 38.50
CA ASP A 194 35.77 29.10 38.83
C ASP A 194 36.63 27.96 39.37
N SER A 195 36.56 27.82 40.68
CA SER A 195 37.25 26.80 41.44
C SER A 195 36.67 25.43 41.12
N ASP A 196 37.55 24.49 40.80
CA ASP A 196 37.28 23.07 40.78
C ASP A 196 36.78 22.63 42.18
N ILE A 197 35.46 22.59 42.36
CA ILE A 197 34.85 21.83 43.44
C ILE A 197 34.88 20.37 43.00
N GLU A 198 35.94 19.66 43.40
CA GLU A 198 35.93 18.20 43.46
C GLU A 198 34.88 17.75 44.47
N GLU A 199 33.66 17.49 43.99
CA GLU A 199 32.66 16.77 44.75
C GLU A 199 33.02 15.27 44.71
N LYS A 200 33.68 14.80 45.78
CA LYS A 200 33.77 13.36 46.08
C LYS A 200 32.37 12.81 46.32
N LEU A 201 31.75 12.31 45.25
CA LEU A 201 30.54 11.52 45.35
C LEU A 201 30.92 10.04 45.49
N ASP A 202 31.10 9.60 46.73
CA ASP A 202 31.08 8.18 47.08
C ASP A 202 29.72 7.60 46.68
N ARG A 203 29.70 6.82 45.59
CA ARG A 203 28.59 5.90 45.32
C ARG A 203 28.93 4.53 45.92
N PRO A 204 27.96 3.88 46.60
CA PRO A 204 28.15 2.52 47.04
C PRO A 204 28.32 1.60 45.83
N LEU A 205 29.31 0.72 45.92
CA LEU A 205 29.46 -0.46 45.09
C LEU A 205 28.17 -1.30 45.19
N ILE A 206 27.32 -1.23 44.16
CA ILE A 206 26.29 -2.24 43.96
C ILE A 206 26.99 -3.45 43.36
N SER A 207 27.36 -4.36 44.25
CA SER A 207 27.37 -5.79 43.96
C SER A 207 25.94 -6.20 43.62
N ASP A 208 25.69 -6.58 42.38
CA ASP A 208 24.75 -7.64 41.99
C ASP A 208 24.74 -7.75 40.46
N VAL A 209 25.77 -8.42 39.94
CA VAL A 209 25.76 -8.98 38.58
C VAL A 209 25.93 -10.49 38.73
N SER A 210 24.85 -11.16 39.12
CA SER A 210 24.79 -12.63 39.20
C SER A 210 23.38 -13.19 38.99
N SER A 211 22.50 -12.48 38.28
CA SER A 211 21.11 -12.95 38.06
C SER A 211 20.50 -12.63 36.70
N LEU A 212 21.31 -12.43 35.65
CA LEU A 212 20.84 -12.20 34.28
C LEU A 212 21.49 -13.13 33.24
N GLU A 213 21.88 -14.33 33.67
CA GLU A 213 22.61 -15.29 32.83
C GLU A 213 21.74 -16.24 32.00
N ASN A 214 20.41 -16.11 31.98
CA ASN A 214 19.56 -17.16 31.37
C ASN A 214 18.48 -16.71 30.37
N SER A 215 18.61 -15.56 29.68
CA SER A 215 17.58 -15.22 28.66
C SER A 215 17.96 -14.27 27.51
N LEU A 216 19.22 -14.18 27.06
CA LEU A 216 19.58 -13.25 25.97
C LEU A 216 20.42 -13.92 24.88
N SER A 217 19.80 -14.87 24.19
CA SER A 217 20.36 -15.56 23.01
C SER A 217 19.89 -14.98 21.67
N GLU A 218 19.48 -13.71 21.60
CA GLU A 218 19.11 -13.08 20.34
C GLU A 218 19.69 -11.67 20.23
N SER A 219 20.13 -11.32 19.02
CA SER A 219 20.42 -9.96 18.55
C SER A 219 19.61 -8.88 19.29
N LEU A 220 20.29 -7.90 19.91
CA LEU A 220 19.67 -6.80 20.68
C LEU A 220 18.61 -6.04 19.87
N VAL A 221 18.80 -5.96 18.56
CA VAL A 221 17.72 -5.59 17.63
C VAL A 221 17.12 -6.88 17.11
N GLN A 222 15.96 -7.27 17.64
CA GLN A 222 15.20 -8.35 17.02
C GLN A 222 14.88 -7.95 15.57
N LYS A 223 15.41 -8.74 14.63
CA LYS A 223 14.93 -8.73 13.24
C LYS A 223 13.44 -9.02 13.31
N GLU A 224 12.67 -8.19 12.62
CA GLU A 224 11.21 -8.24 12.69
C GLU A 224 10.71 -9.67 12.44
N GLU A 225 10.26 -10.32 13.52
CA GLU A 225 9.68 -11.66 13.43
C GLU A 225 8.41 -11.56 12.59
N LYS A 226 8.32 -12.50 11.66
CA LYS A 226 7.49 -12.36 10.49
C LYS A 226 6.49 -13.49 10.49
N GLU A 227 5.21 -13.17 10.66
CA GLU A 227 4.17 -14.19 10.50
C GLU A 227 4.15 -14.69 9.05
N GLU A 228 4.42 -15.97 8.86
CA GLU A 228 4.28 -16.65 7.58
C GLU A 228 2.84 -17.14 7.38
N GLY A 229 2.27 -16.89 6.20
CA GLY A 229 0.99 -17.46 5.80
C GLY A 229 -0.07 -16.47 5.34
N THR A 230 -1.33 -16.89 5.40
CA THR A 230 -2.49 -16.08 5.03
C THR A 230 -2.91 -15.16 6.17
N VAL A 231 -3.40 -13.96 5.84
CA VAL A 231 -3.99 -13.05 6.84
C VAL A 231 -5.15 -13.76 7.54
N LYS A 232 -5.04 -13.89 8.86
CA LYS A 232 -6.04 -14.56 9.69
C LYS A 232 -7.35 -13.76 9.69
N LEU A 233 -8.50 -14.45 9.65
CA LEU A 233 -9.84 -13.81 9.63
C LEU A 233 -10.09 -12.86 10.80
N HIS A 234 -9.43 -13.10 11.95
CA HIS A 234 -9.57 -12.23 13.11
C HIS A 234 -9.07 -10.80 12.86
N VAL A 235 -8.13 -10.60 11.92
CA VAL A 235 -7.60 -9.27 11.56
C VAL A 235 -8.67 -8.45 10.86
N TYR A 236 -9.37 -9.05 9.89
CA TYR A 236 -10.53 -8.42 9.25
C TYR A 236 -11.62 -8.12 10.27
N LYS A 237 -11.92 -9.08 11.17
CA LYS A 237 -12.89 -8.88 12.25
C LYS A 237 -12.50 -7.71 13.15
N ALA A 238 -11.21 -7.57 13.49
CA ALA A 238 -10.72 -6.45 14.31
C ALA A 238 -10.95 -5.10 13.64
N TYR A 239 -10.72 -4.97 12.33
CA TYR A 239 -11.02 -3.74 11.58
C TYR A 239 -12.52 -3.40 11.61
N TRP A 240 -13.38 -4.38 11.29
CA TRP A 240 -14.84 -4.18 11.33
C TRP A 240 -15.36 -3.85 12.74
N CYS A 241 -14.75 -4.44 13.78
CA CYS A 241 -15.04 -4.06 15.16
C CYS A 241 -14.62 -2.62 15.49
N SER A 242 -13.50 -2.13 14.93
CA SER A 242 -13.03 -0.74 15.11
C SER A 242 -13.94 0.29 14.42
N VAL A 243 -14.56 -0.06 13.29
CA VAL A 243 -15.62 0.76 12.66
C VAL A 243 -16.87 0.82 13.57
N GLY A 244 -17.17 -0.30 14.22
CA GLY A 244 -18.39 -0.54 14.99
C GLY A 244 -19.36 -1.42 14.22
N THR A 245 -19.96 -2.39 14.92
CA THR A 245 -20.80 -3.45 14.32
C THR A 245 -22.02 -2.90 13.60
N VAL A 246 -22.74 -1.95 14.21
CA VAL A 246 -23.93 -1.33 13.63
C VAL A 246 -23.61 -0.58 12.34
N LEU A 247 -22.57 0.27 12.36
CA LEU A 247 -22.16 1.05 11.20
C LEU A 247 -21.68 0.14 10.05
N SER A 248 -20.98 -0.94 10.37
CA SER A 248 -20.53 -1.94 9.39
C SER A 248 -21.70 -2.64 8.69
N ILE A 249 -22.72 -3.03 9.45
CA ILE A 249 -23.94 -3.64 8.90
C ILE A 249 -24.68 -2.64 7.99
N LEU A 250 -24.80 -1.37 8.41
CA LEU A 250 -25.42 -0.32 7.60
C LEU A 250 -24.67 -0.10 6.28
N VAL A 251 -23.34 -0.07 6.29
CA VAL A 251 -22.53 0.04 5.06
C VAL A 251 -22.81 -1.12 4.10
N LEU A 252 -22.83 -2.36 4.60
CA LEU A 252 -23.13 -3.54 3.78
C LEU A 252 -24.55 -3.51 3.23
N LEU A 253 -25.53 -3.08 4.05
CA LEU A 253 -26.92 -2.93 3.64
C LEU A 253 -27.07 -1.92 2.50
N PHE A 254 -26.47 -0.73 2.62
CA PHE A 254 -26.55 0.29 1.56
C PHE A 254 -25.76 -0.09 0.30
N CYS A 255 -24.68 -0.86 0.42
CA CYS A 255 -24.01 -1.48 -0.74
C CYS A 255 -24.96 -2.44 -1.48
N PHE A 256 -25.66 -3.30 -0.74
CA PHE A 256 -26.63 -4.22 -1.33
C PHE A 256 -27.82 -3.47 -1.96
N LEU A 257 -28.42 -2.51 -1.26
CA LEU A 257 -29.57 -1.74 -1.75
C LEU A 257 -29.23 -0.93 -3.01
N MET A 258 -28.06 -0.30 -3.05
CA MET A 258 -27.57 0.39 -4.25
C MET A 258 -27.46 -0.60 -5.43
N GLN A 259 -26.79 -1.73 -5.22
CA GLN A 259 -26.60 -2.69 -6.31
C GLN A 259 -27.92 -3.31 -6.77
N ALA A 260 -28.82 -3.65 -5.84
CA ALA A 260 -30.14 -4.17 -6.15
C ALA A 260 -30.97 -3.15 -6.94
N SER A 261 -30.99 -1.88 -6.51
CA SER A 261 -31.72 -0.81 -7.21
C SER A 261 -31.17 -0.58 -8.63
N LYS A 262 -29.84 -0.58 -8.81
CA LYS A 262 -29.20 -0.50 -10.13
C LYS A 262 -29.61 -1.67 -11.03
N THR A 263 -29.49 -2.88 -10.51
CA THR A 263 -29.86 -4.14 -11.19
C THR A 263 -31.34 -4.12 -11.61
N THR A 264 -32.24 -3.68 -10.73
CA THR A 264 -33.67 -3.53 -11.02
C THR A 264 -33.94 -2.47 -12.09
N SER A 265 -33.19 -1.36 -12.11
CA SER A 265 -33.30 -0.34 -13.14
C SER A 265 -32.92 -0.88 -14.53
N ASP A 266 -31.85 -1.66 -14.62
CA ASP A 266 -31.40 -2.31 -15.86
C ASP A 266 -32.43 -3.33 -16.36
N TRP A 267 -32.97 -4.15 -15.44
CA TRP A 267 -34.04 -5.10 -15.76
C TRP A 267 -35.33 -4.39 -16.23
N TRP A 268 -35.73 -3.31 -15.56
CA TRP A 268 -36.90 -2.52 -15.93
C TRP A 268 -36.78 -1.93 -17.34
N LEU A 269 -35.58 -1.46 -17.71
CA LEU A 269 -35.30 -0.99 -19.06
C LEU A 269 -35.49 -2.11 -20.10
N SER A 270 -34.99 -3.31 -19.82
CA SER A 270 -35.21 -4.48 -20.70
C SER A 270 -36.70 -4.82 -20.85
N PHE A 271 -37.46 -4.76 -19.76
CA PHE A 271 -38.90 -4.98 -19.78
C PHE A 271 -39.63 -3.91 -20.61
N TRP A 272 -39.27 -2.63 -20.42
CA TRP A 272 -39.85 -1.52 -21.18
C TRP A 272 -39.60 -1.64 -22.70
N VAL A 273 -38.38 -2.03 -23.11
CA VAL A 273 -38.06 -2.25 -24.53
C VAL A 273 -38.91 -3.38 -25.11
N SER A 274 -39.07 -4.49 -24.37
CA SER A 274 -39.86 -5.63 -24.84
C SER A 274 -41.35 -5.28 -25.05
N SER A 275 -41.94 -4.46 -24.17
CA SER A 275 -43.35 -4.08 -24.26
C SER A 275 -43.63 -3.13 -25.42
N ILE A 276 -42.67 -2.25 -25.77
CA ILE A 276 -42.77 -1.40 -26.97
C ILE A 276 -42.78 -2.25 -28.25
N GLN A 277 -41.92 -3.27 -28.32
CA GLN A 277 -41.79 -4.10 -29.53
C GLN A 277 -43.06 -4.92 -29.79
N GLN A 278 -43.69 -5.45 -28.74
CA GLN A 278 -44.98 -6.14 -28.84
C GLN A 278 -46.11 -5.21 -29.33
N SER A 279 -46.11 -3.95 -28.89
CA SER A 279 -47.09 -2.93 -29.33
C SER A 279 -46.96 -2.57 -30.82
N ASN A 280 -45.73 -2.56 -31.36
CA ASN A 280 -45.49 -2.21 -32.77
C ASN A 280 -45.96 -3.31 -33.75
N HIS A 281 -45.85 -4.59 -33.41
CA HIS A 281 -46.35 -5.67 -34.27
C HIS A 281 -47.88 -5.63 -34.47
N SER A 282 -48.61 -5.10 -33.49
CA SER A 282 -50.08 -4.91 -33.55
C SER A 282 -50.51 -3.69 -34.39
N SER A 283 -49.58 -2.91 -34.95
CA SER A 283 -49.84 -1.54 -35.43
C SER A 283 -49.88 -1.31 -36.94
N ASN A 284 -49.79 -2.36 -37.77
CA ASN A 284 -50.07 -2.26 -39.22
C ASN A 284 -51.58 -2.30 -39.51
N MET A 285 -52.32 -1.35 -38.94
CA MET A 285 -53.74 -1.09 -39.20
C MET A 285 -53.89 0.37 -39.64
N ASN A 286 -54.50 0.60 -40.81
CA ASN A 286 -54.92 1.92 -41.27
C ASN A 286 -56.05 2.38 -40.36
N TYR A 287 -55.75 3.29 -39.42
CA TYR A 287 -56.78 3.86 -38.56
C TYR A 287 -57.44 5.07 -39.22
N SER A 288 -58.68 5.36 -38.84
CA SER A 288 -59.31 6.66 -39.13
C SER A 288 -58.62 7.75 -38.31
N TYR A 289 -58.57 8.98 -38.82
CA TYR A 289 -57.94 10.18 -38.23
C TYR A 289 -58.33 10.40 -36.76
N MET A 290 -59.54 10.02 -36.35
CA MET A 290 -60.02 10.16 -34.96
C MET A 290 -59.47 9.06 -34.03
N THR A 291 -59.19 7.87 -34.55
CA THR A 291 -58.58 6.77 -33.77
C THR A 291 -57.06 6.93 -33.65
N TYR A 292 -56.41 7.61 -34.62
CA TYR A 292 -55.00 8.00 -34.49
C TYR A 292 -54.78 8.95 -33.30
N ALA A 293 -55.62 9.98 -33.12
CA ALA A 293 -55.50 10.92 -32.00
C ALA A 293 -55.72 10.27 -30.62
N PHE A 294 -56.62 9.28 -30.51
CA PHE A 294 -56.85 8.54 -29.27
C PHE A 294 -55.73 7.53 -28.97
N LYS A 295 -55.18 6.90 -30.02
CA LYS A 295 -54.06 5.95 -29.91
C LYS A 295 -52.73 6.66 -29.61
N THR A 296 -52.48 7.84 -30.17
CA THR A 296 -51.32 8.68 -29.82
C THR A 296 -51.37 9.12 -28.37
N LYS A 297 -52.54 9.58 -27.88
CA LYS A 297 -52.74 9.94 -26.47
C LYS A 297 -52.55 8.77 -25.50
N ASN A 298 -53.03 7.57 -25.84
CA ASN A 298 -52.78 6.37 -25.03
C ASN A 298 -51.32 5.91 -25.09
N ARG A 299 -50.63 6.07 -26.24
CA ARG A 299 -49.21 5.75 -26.37
C ARG A 299 -48.34 6.71 -25.58
N GLU A 300 -48.62 8.01 -25.61
CA GLU A 300 -47.97 9.01 -24.76
C GLU A 300 -48.16 8.71 -23.27
N ARG A 301 -49.38 8.31 -22.85
CA ARG A 301 -49.68 7.93 -21.46
C ARG A 301 -48.92 6.66 -21.02
N SER A 302 -48.71 5.71 -21.92
CA SER A 302 -47.90 4.51 -21.64
C SER A 302 -46.40 4.84 -21.57
N LEU A 303 -45.89 5.69 -22.46
CA LEU A 303 -44.49 6.10 -22.49
C LEU A 303 -44.12 6.90 -21.23
N THR A 304 -44.98 7.86 -20.86
CA THR A 304 -44.82 8.63 -19.62
C THR A 304 -44.86 7.74 -18.37
N PHE A 305 -45.69 6.70 -18.35
CA PHE A 305 -45.69 5.71 -17.27
C PHE A 305 -44.34 4.98 -17.14
N TYR A 306 -43.84 4.36 -18.21
CA TYR A 306 -42.55 3.64 -18.15
C TYR A 306 -41.36 4.55 -17.82
N LEU A 307 -41.33 5.76 -18.39
CA LEU A 307 -40.27 6.74 -18.16
C LEU A 307 -40.29 7.29 -16.73
N SER A 308 -41.48 7.52 -16.15
CA SER A 308 -41.61 7.99 -14.76
C SER A 308 -41.12 6.96 -13.75
N ILE A 309 -41.44 5.66 -13.94
CA ILE A 309 -40.93 4.58 -13.09
C ILE A 309 -39.41 4.46 -13.22
N TYR A 310 -38.87 4.52 -14.44
CA TYR A 310 -37.43 4.48 -14.66
C TYR A 310 -36.72 5.67 -14.00
N GLY A 311 -37.27 6.88 -14.13
CA GLY A 311 -36.77 8.08 -13.45
C GLY A 311 -36.81 7.96 -11.93
N ALA A 312 -37.88 7.40 -11.36
CA ALA A 312 -38.00 7.15 -9.93
C ALA A 312 -36.95 6.14 -9.43
N LEU A 313 -36.74 5.03 -10.16
CA LEU A 313 -35.70 4.04 -9.83
C LEU A 313 -34.30 4.65 -9.88
N ALA A 314 -34.01 5.50 -10.86
CA ALA A 314 -32.73 6.22 -10.95
C ALA A 314 -32.53 7.20 -9.79
N ALA A 315 -33.58 7.90 -9.36
CA ALA A 315 -33.54 8.79 -8.19
C ALA A 315 -33.28 8.01 -6.89
N VAL A 316 -33.97 6.89 -6.68
CA VAL A 316 -33.77 5.99 -5.54
C VAL A 316 -32.33 5.45 -5.52
N ASN A 317 -31.82 4.99 -6.66
CA ASN A 317 -30.44 4.52 -6.78
C ASN A 317 -29.42 5.63 -6.45
N SER A 318 -29.68 6.86 -6.89
CA SER A 318 -28.82 8.02 -6.59
C SER A 318 -28.79 8.31 -5.09
N ILE A 319 -29.93 8.23 -4.41
CA ILE A 319 -30.04 8.39 -2.95
C ILE A 319 -29.25 7.28 -2.23
N PHE A 320 -29.42 6.02 -2.62
CA PHE A 320 -28.65 4.92 -2.02
C PHE A 320 -27.16 5.03 -2.28
N THR A 321 -26.76 5.47 -3.47
CA THR A 321 -25.35 5.72 -3.81
C THR A 321 -24.75 6.80 -2.91
N LEU A 322 -25.50 7.87 -2.66
CA LEU A 322 -25.10 8.96 -1.77
C LEU A 322 -24.93 8.45 -0.33
N PHE A 323 -25.96 7.79 0.23
CA PHE A 323 -25.87 7.26 1.59
C PHE A 323 -24.72 6.26 1.77
N ARG A 324 -24.53 5.37 0.79
CA ARG A 324 -23.40 4.43 0.78
C ARG A 324 -22.06 5.17 0.82
N ALA A 325 -21.88 6.20 0.00
CA ALA A 325 -20.64 6.97 -0.06
C ALA A 325 -20.34 7.67 1.27
N PHE A 326 -21.32 8.36 1.85
CA PHE A 326 -21.16 9.05 3.14
C PHE A 326 -20.91 8.09 4.31
N LEU A 327 -21.70 7.00 4.40
CA LEU A 327 -21.53 6.00 5.45
C LEU A 327 -20.17 5.31 5.37
N PHE A 328 -19.70 5.00 4.17
CA PHE A 328 -18.39 4.37 3.98
C PHE A 328 -17.25 5.33 4.35
N ALA A 329 -17.31 6.60 3.92
CA ALA A 329 -16.32 7.60 4.29
C ALA A 329 -16.26 7.81 5.81
N TYR A 330 -17.41 7.93 6.46
CA TYR A 330 -17.50 8.06 7.92
C TYR A 330 -16.96 6.81 8.65
N ALA A 331 -17.25 5.61 8.14
CA ALA A 331 -16.73 4.35 8.66
C ALA A 331 -15.19 4.28 8.62
N GLY A 332 -14.58 4.72 7.50
CA GLY A 332 -13.12 4.77 7.36
C GLY A 332 -12.46 5.67 8.40
N ILE A 333 -12.96 6.91 8.56
CA ILE A 333 -12.45 7.86 9.55
C ILE A 333 -12.60 7.32 10.98
N LYS A 334 -13.75 6.69 11.28
CA LYS A 334 -14.00 6.14 12.62
C LYS A 334 -13.05 4.98 12.95
N ALA A 335 -12.76 4.10 11.98
CA ALA A 335 -11.77 3.04 12.15
C ALA A 335 -10.36 3.59 12.37
N ALA A 336 -9.95 4.56 11.55
CA ALA A 336 -8.67 5.26 11.67
C ALA A 336 -8.44 5.84 13.07
N VAL A 337 -9.37 6.66 13.56
CA VAL A 337 -9.29 7.29 14.89
C VAL A 337 -9.25 6.24 16.01
N THR A 338 -10.07 5.20 15.90
CA THR A 338 -10.13 4.14 16.92
C THR A 338 -8.82 3.35 16.98
N LEU A 339 -8.25 3.01 15.82
CA LEU A 339 -6.98 2.27 15.75
C LEU A 339 -5.80 3.13 16.21
N HIS A 340 -5.73 4.39 15.78
CA HIS A 340 -4.70 5.35 16.22
C HIS A 340 -4.72 5.52 17.75
N ASN A 341 -5.88 5.80 18.33
CA ASN A 341 -6.02 6.00 19.78
C ASN A 341 -5.66 4.74 20.58
N ARG A 342 -5.99 3.55 20.05
CA ARG A 342 -5.65 2.28 20.69
C ARG A 342 -4.15 2.01 20.64
N LEU A 343 -3.51 2.31 19.51
CA LEU A 343 -2.05 2.19 19.34
C LEU A 343 -1.33 3.16 20.29
N LEU A 344 -1.73 4.43 20.30
CA LEU A 344 -1.15 5.47 21.16
C LEU A 344 -1.28 5.09 22.64
N LYS A 345 -2.48 4.67 23.07
CA LYS A 345 -2.72 4.28 24.47
C LYS A 345 -1.87 3.09 24.90
N ASN A 346 -1.61 2.13 24.00
CA ASN A 346 -0.79 0.97 24.32
C ASN A 346 0.70 1.33 24.38
N ILE A 347 1.18 2.18 23.47
CA ILE A 347 2.60 2.56 23.46
C ILE A 347 2.97 3.44 24.64
N MET A 348 2.08 4.34 25.06
CA MET A 348 2.27 5.18 26.25
C MET A 348 2.30 4.36 27.56
N LYS A 349 1.83 3.11 27.53
CA LYS A 349 1.85 2.18 28.65
C LYS A 349 2.98 1.14 28.57
N ALA A 350 3.76 1.16 27.49
CA ALA A 350 4.88 0.24 27.33
C ALA A 350 6.00 0.58 28.33
N ALA A 351 6.70 -0.45 28.82
CA ALA A 351 7.86 -0.27 29.70
C ALA A 351 9.03 0.40 28.94
N SER A 352 9.96 1.03 29.66
CA SER A 352 11.15 1.66 29.07
C SER A 352 11.97 0.66 28.24
N SER A 353 12.08 -0.59 28.67
CA SER A 353 12.77 -1.66 27.95
C SER A 353 12.25 -1.89 26.53
N PHE A 354 10.96 -1.65 26.27
CA PHE A 354 10.41 -1.72 24.92
C PHE A 354 11.06 -0.70 23.99
N PHE A 355 11.31 0.52 24.48
CA PHE A 355 11.93 1.59 23.69
C PHE A 355 13.43 1.41 23.49
N ASP A 356 14.10 0.70 24.41
CA ASP A 356 15.52 0.37 24.28
C ASP A 356 15.77 -0.75 23.26
N ILE A 357 14.85 -1.72 23.18
CA ILE A 357 14.94 -2.88 22.27
C ILE A 357 14.37 -2.54 20.87
N THR A 358 13.30 -1.74 20.80
CA THR A 358 12.66 -1.42 19.51
C THR A 358 13.20 -0.12 18.93
N PRO A 359 13.74 -0.12 17.69
CA PRO A 359 14.30 1.08 17.10
C PRO A 359 13.22 2.15 16.89
N LEU A 360 13.53 3.41 17.20
CA LEU A 360 12.59 4.53 17.09
C LEU A 360 11.96 4.65 15.70
N GLY A 361 12.72 4.36 14.64
CA GLY A 361 12.22 4.34 13.28
C GLY A 361 11.07 3.35 13.05
N ARG A 362 11.03 2.23 13.78
CA ARG A 362 9.95 1.24 13.68
C ARG A 362 8.66 1.77 14.29
N ILE A 363 8.74 2.37 15.48
CA ILE A 363 7.60 3.02 16.14
C ILE A 363 7.06 4.13 15.24
N MET A 364 7.95 4.97 14.72
CA MET A 364 7.57 6.07 13.84
C MET A 364 6.94 5.58 12.53
N ASN A 365 7.45 4.51 11.93
CA ASN A 365 6.87 3.90 10.73
C ASN A 365 5.44 3.38 10.96
N ARG A 366 5.16 2.84 12.15
CA ARG A 366 3.82 2.37 12.54
C ARG A 366 2.83 3.53 12.67
N PHE A 367 3.26 4.67 13.24
CA PHE A 367 2.42 5.88 13.34
C PHE A 367 2.30 6.67 12.03
N SER A 368 3.25 6.53 11.11
CA SER A 368 3.26 7.23 9.82
C SER A 368 2.71 6.35 8.70
N SER A 369 3.54 5.48 8.13
CA SER A 369 3.19 4.68 6.95
C SER A 369 2.04 3.70 7.18
N ASP A 370 2.01 3.01 8.32
CA ASP A 370 0.98 1.99 8.55
C ASP A 370 -0.38 2.60 8.91
N ILE A 371 -0.41 3.66 9.72
CA ILE A 371 -1.63 4.43 9.96
C ILE A 371 -2.10 5.11 8.65
N TYR A 372 -1.20 5.68 7.85
CA TYR A 372 -1.56 6.20 6.53
C TYR A 372 -2.24 5.13 5.64
N CYS A 373 -1.75 3.89 5.67
CA CYS A 373 -2.40 2.79 4.95
C CYS A 373 -3.82 2.51 5.47
N ILE A 374 -4.06 2.61 6.77
CA ILE A 374 -5.38 2.39 7.40
C ILE A 374 -6.33 3.56 7.13
N ASP A 375 -5.80 4.78 7.05
CA ASP A 375 -6.58 6.01 6.92
C ASP A 375 -7.02 6.27 5.49
N ASP A 376 -6.16 6.00 4.50
CA ASP A 376 -6.38 6.40 3.10
C ASP A 376 -6.42 5.19 2.15
N ALA A 377 -5.31 4.46 2.06
CA ALA A 377 -5.16 3.41 1.05
C ALA A 377 -6.15 2.24 1.22
N PHE A 378 -6.32 1.74 2.45
CA PHE A 378 -7.17 0.59 2.73
C PHE A 378 -8.66 0.91 2.55
N PRO A 379 -9.23 2.01 3.10
CA PRO A 379 -10.61 2.39 2.83
C PRO A 379 -10.88 2.59 1.34
N PHE A 380 -9.96 3.23 0.61
CA PHE A 380 -10.09 3.40 -0.84
C PHE A 380 -10.21 2.06 -1.57
N ILE A 381 -9.31 1.12 -1.30
CA ILE A 381 -9.33 -0.22 -1.91
C ILE A 381 -10.56 -1.02 -1.47
N LEU A 382 -10.92 -0.96 -0.19
CA LEU A 382 -12.07 -1.68 0.36
C LEU A 382 -13.39 -1.19 -0.23
N ASN A 383 -13.54 0.12 -0.49
CA ASN A 383 -14.71 0.70 -1.16
C ASN A 383 -14.89 0.10 -2.55
N ILE A 384 -13.81 0.08 -3.35
CA ILE A 384 -13.81 -0.49 -4.70
C ILE A 384 -14.11 -1.98 -4.61
N PHE A 385 -13.45 -2.72 -3.71
CA PHE A 385 -13.65 -4.15 -3.54
C PHE A 385 -15.11 -4.51 -3.22
N LEU A 386 -15.72 -3.85 -2.23
CA LEU A 386 -17.12 -4.09 -1.88
C LEU A 386 -18.04 -3.77 -3.07
N ALA A 387 -17.83 -2.64 -3.74
CA ALA A 387 -18.62 -2.28 -4.92
C ALA A 387 -18.51 -3.36 -6.02
N GLN A 388 -17.30 -3.89 -6.28
CA GLN A 388 -17.09 -4.91 -7.30
C GLN A 388 -17.68 -6.28 -6.92
N VAL A 389 -17.64 -6.67 -5.65
CA VAL A 389 -18.23 -7.94 -5.17
C VAL A 389 -19.74 -7.93 -5.34
N PHE A 390 -20.40 -6.85 -4.90
CA PHE A 390 -21.85 -6.71 -5.08
C PHE A 390 -22.21 -6.59 -6.57
N ALA A 391 -21.47 -5.80 -7.35
CA ALA A 391 -21.68 -5.66 -8.79
C ALA A 391 -21.59 -6.98 -9.54
N LEU A 392 -20.55 -7.79 -9.25
CA LEU A 392 -20.38 -9.11 -9.83
C LEU A 392 -21.55 -10.04 -9.44
N ALA A 393 -21.94 -10.06 -8.17
CA ALA A 393 -23.08 -10.86 -7.70
C ALA A 393 -24.37 -10.47 -8.42
N GLY A 394 -24.67 -9.17 -8.54
CA GLY A 394 -25.84 -8.67 -9.27
C GLY A 394 -25.83 -9.06 -10.75
N CYS A 395 -24.68 -8.91 -11.42
CA CYS A 395 -24.51 -9.31 -12.82
C CYS A 395 -24.74 -10.82 -13.03
N ILE A 396 -24.15 -11.66 -12.18
CA ILE A 396 -24.35 -13.12 -12.24
C ILE A 396 -25.82 -13.48 -12.03
N ILE A 397 -26.50 -12.86 -11.06
CA ILE A 397 -27.93 -13.13 -10.79
C ILE A 397 -28.81 -12.81 -12.01
N ILE A 398 -28.66 -11.62 -12.61
CA ILE A 398 -29.44 -11.24 -13.81
C ILE A 398 -29.12 -12.18 -14.98
N THR A 399 -27.84 -12.50 -15.18
CA THR A 399 -27.40 -13.33 -16.30
C THR A 399 -27.91 -14.76 -16.16
N CYS A 400 -27.92 -15.33 -14.94
CA CYS A 400 -28.51 -16.63 -14.66
C CYS A 400 -30.03 -16.65 -14.85
N TYR A 401 -30.72 -15.54 -14.54
CA TYR A 401 -32.15 -15.40 -14.82
C TYR A 401 -32.44 -15.36 -16.33
N ALA A 402 -31.63 -14.64 -17.11
CA ALA A 402 -31.82 -14.50 -18.55
C ALA A 402 -31.41 -15.76 -19.34
N LEU A 403 -30.29 -16.39 -18.97
CA LEU A 403 -29.67 -17.51 -19.68
C LEU A 403 -29.26 -18.62 -18.68
N PRO A 404 -30.17 -19.51 -18.25
CA PRO A 404 -29.86 -20.51 -17.21
C PRO A 404 -28.68 -21.43 -17.56
N TRP A 405 -28.52 -21.77 -18.84
CA TRP A 405 -27.45 -22.65 -19.33
C TRP A 405 -26.04 -22.05 -19.22
N ILE A 406 -25.93 -20.74 -18.97
CA ILE A 406 -24.65 -20.05 -18.82
C ILE A 406 -23.89 -20.43 -17.54
N LEU A 407 -24.58 -21.05 -16.57
CA LEU A 407 -23.98 -21.49 -15.32
C LEU A 407 -22.87 -22.54 -15.55
N LEU A 408 -23.04 -23.40 -16.57
CA LEU A 408 -22.06 -24.43 -16.91
C LEU A 408 -20.70 -23.81 -17.32
N PRO A 409 -20.59 -22.94 -18.34
CA PRO A 409 -19.31 -22.33 -18.69
C PRO A 409 -18.74 -21.45 -17.56
N ILE A 410 -19.59 -20.73 -16.80
CA ILE A 410 -19.14 -19.94 -15.65
C ILE A 410 -18.50 -20.84 -14.57
N SER A 411 -19.10 -21.99 -14.27
CA SER A 411 -18.57 -22.92 -13.25
C SER A 411 -17.18 -23.46 -13.61
N ILE A 412 -16.95 -23.81 -14.88
CA ILE A 412 -15.65 -24.29 -15.38
C ILE A 412 -14.61 -23.17 -15.25
N LEU A 413 -14.96 -21.96 -15.69
CA LEU A 413 -14.05 -20.80 -15.63
C LEU A 413 -13.75 -20.37 -14.19
N LEU A 414 -14.69 -20.53 -13.25
CA LEU A 414 -14.47 -20.26 -11.84
C LEU A 414 -13.37 -21.17 -11.25
N ILE A 415 -13.32 -22.44 -11.62
CA ILE A 415 -12.27 -23.37 -11.19
C ILE A 415 -10.89 -22.89 -11.69
N PHE A 416 -10.79 -22.51 -12.97
CA PHE A 416 -9.57 -21.96 -13.54
C PHE A 416 -9.16 -20.65 -12.86
N TYR A 417 -10.12 -19.75 -12.63
CA TYR A 417 -9.90 -18.50 -11.91
C TYR A 417 -9.37 -18.74 -10.49
N CYS A 418 -9.94 -19.69 -9.74
CA CYS A 418 -9.48 -20.02 -8.38
C CYS A 418 -8.02 -20.51 -8.38
N LYS A 419 -7.64 -21.39 -9.32
CA LYS A 419 -6.24 -21.87 -9.44
C LYS A 419 -5.28 -20.74 -9.81
N LEU A 420 -5.63 -19.92 -10.81
CA LEU A 420 -4.85 -18.75 -11.21
C LEU A 420 -4.69 -17.75 -10.05
N GLN A 421 -5.78 -17.50 -9.32
CA GLN A 421 -5.78 -16.58 -8.20
C GLN A 421 -4.93 -17.09 -7.04
N GLN A 422 -4.92 -18.39 -6.76
CA GLN A 422 -4.05 -18.98 -5.74
C GLN A 422 -2.57 -18.76 -6.08
N TYR A 423 -2.17 -19.04 -7.32
CA TYR A 423 -0.79 -18.84 -7.79
C TYR A 423 -0.37 -17.37 -7.73
N TYR A 424 -1.24 -16.47 -8.22
CA TYR A 424 -0.98 -15.03 -8.18
C TYR A 424 -0.88 -14.52 -6.75
N ARG A 425 -1.83 -14.86 -5.87
CA ARG A 425 -1.85 -14.36 -4.48
C ARG A 425 -0.62 -14.79 -3.71
N PHE A 426 -0.16 -16.03 -3.91
CA PHE A 426 1.08 -16.52 -3.30
C PHE A 426 2.28 -15.67 -3.76
N THR A 427 2.47 -15.57 -5.08
CA THR A 427 3.61 -14.87 -5.68
C THR A 427 3.59 -13.36 -5.35
N SER A 428 2.45 -12.70 -5.53
CA SER A 428 2.27 -11.27 -5.27
C SER A 428 2.52 -10.91 -3.82
N ARG A 429 2.07 -11.73 -2.86
CA ARG A 429 2.32 -11.51 -1.43
C ARG A 429 3.81 -11.57 -1.11
N GLU A 430 4.50 -12.59 -1.63
CA GLU A 430 5.94 -12.76 -1.42
C GLU A 430 6.77 -11.63 -2.06
N LEU A 431 6.38 -11.18 -3.25
CA LEU A 431 7.01 -10.02 -3.91
C LEU A 431 6.73 -8.72 -3.15
N LYS A 432 5.50 -8.49 -2.68
CA LYS A 432 5.15 -7.30 -1.88
C LYS A 432 5.93 -7.26 -0.57
N ARG A 433 6.10 -8.43 0.04
CA ARG A 433 6.93 -8.64 1.24
C ARG A 433 8.39 -8.33 0.98
N LEU A 434 8.98 -8.82 -0.11
CA LEU A 434 10.35 -8.47 -0.50
C LEU A 434 10.53 -6.96 -0.67
N SER A 435 9.61 -6.30 -1.39
CA SER A 435 9.65 -4.85 -1.58
C SER A 435 9.56 -4.06 -0.27
N SER A 436 8.70 -4.49 0.66
CA SER A 436 8.60 -3.83 1.97
C SER A 436 9.87 -3.97 2.80
N ILE A 437 10.50 -5.16 2.79
CA ILE A 437 11.72 -5.44 3.55
C ILE A 437 12.92 -4.70 2.96
N SER A 438 13.03 -4.63 1.63
CA SER A 438 14.12 -3.89 0.96
C SER A 438 14.03 -2.38 1.13
N LEU A 439 12.86 -1.84 1.46
CA LEU A 439 12.66 -0.40 1.61
C LEU A 439 13.21 0.16 2.93
N SER A 440 13.07 -0.58 4.04
CA SER A 440 13.50 -0.12 5.37
C SER A 440 15.00 0.24 5.46
N PRO A 441 15.94 -0.57 4.92
CA PRO A 441 17.37 -0.23 4.92
C PRO A 441 17.71 1.06 4.18
N ILE A 442 16.91 1.48 3.20
CA ILE A 442 17.11 2.74 2.48
C ILE A 442 16.87 3.93 3.42
N TYR A 443 15.78 3.90 4.19
CA TYR A 443 15.50 4.94 5.19
C TYR A 443 16.52 4.98 6.33
N ALA A 444 16.95 3.80 6.81
CA ALA A 444 17.99 3.71 7.82
C ALA A 444 19.30 4.33 7.33
N HIS A 445 19.76 3.94 6.13
CA HIS A 445 20.97 4.49 5.54
C HIS A 445 20.87 6.00 5.29
N PHE A 446 19.72 6.50 4.86
CA PHE A 446 19.48 7.93 4.68
C PHE A 446 19.54 8.70 6.00
N SER A 447 18.90 8.20 7.06
CA SER A 447 18.93 8.78 8.40
C SER A 447 20.35 8.81 8.97
N GLU A 448 21.10 7.71 8.84
CA GLU A 448 22.49 7.61 9.27
C GLU A 448 23.39 8.61 8.51
N THR A 449 23.19 8.72 7.19
CA THR A 449 23.92 9.68 6.36
C THR A 449 23.66 11.12 6.79
N LEU A 450 22.41 11.48 7.10
CA LEU A 450 22.05 12.83 7.57
C LEU A 450 22.69 13.16 8.92
N ASN A 451 22.66 12.21 9.87
CA ASN A 451 23.26 12.40 11.18
C ASN A 451 24.80 12.45 11.12
N GLY A 452 25.42 11.66 10.23
CA GLY A 452 26.87 11.53 10.08
C GLY A 452 27.50 12.39 8.98
N HIS A 453 26.75 13.30 8.38
CA HIS A 453 27.13 13.99 7.14
C HIS A 453 28.47 14.74 7.21
N SER A 454 28.72 15.47 8.31
CA SER A 454 29.99 16.17 8.53
C SER A 454 31.17 15.19 8.58
N THR A 455 31.00 14.05 9.24
CA THR A 455 32.01 12.98 9.32
C THR A 455 32.25 12.35 7.96
N ILE A 456 31.19 12.04 7.20
CA ILE A 456 31.30 11.42 5.87
C ILE A 456 32.10 12.32 4.92
N ARG A 457 31.88 13.65 4.99
CA ARG A 457 32.64 14.64 4.22
C ARG A 457 34.08 14.76 4.70
N ALA A 458 34.30 14.87 6.01
CA ALA A 458 35.65 14.98 6.58
C ALA A 458 36.53 13.77 6.22
N MET A 459 35.95 12.56 6.26
CA MET A 459 36.66 11.32 5.90
C MET A 459 36.76 11.09 4.38
N SER A 460 36.19 11.96 3.54
CA SER A 460 36.20 11.82 2.07
C SER A 460 35.64 10.50 1.53
N VAL A 461 34.68 9.88 2.22
CA VAL A 461 34.08 8.56 1.86
C VAL A 461 32.73 8.66 1.16
N VAL A 462 32.39 9.83 0.60
CA VAL A 462 31.10 10.11 -0.04
C VAL A 462 30.75 9.10 -1.14
N ASN A 463 31.71 8.73 -1.99
CA ASN A 463 31.48 7.80 -3.10
C ASN A 463 31.08 6.40 -2.65
N ARG A 464 31.61 5.94 -1.51
CA ARG A 464 31.25 4.64 -0.92
C ARG A 464 29.78 4.64 -0.49
N PHE A 465 29.36 5.66 0.27
CA PHE A 465 27.98 5.84 0.70
C PHE A 465 27.02 5.98 -0.48
N LEU A 466 27.40 6.70 -1.54
CA LEU A 466 26.59 6.82 -2.75
C LEU A 466 26.39 5.45 -3.43
N LYS A 467 27.46 4.67 -3.59
CA LYS A 467 27.38 3.33 -4.19
C LYS A 467 26.48 2.40 -3.36
N GLU A 468 26.67 2.37 -2.05
CA GLU A 468 25.82 1.57 -1.14
C GLU A 468 24.34 1.99 -1.21
N ASN A 469 24.07 3.29 -1.33
CA ASN A 469 22.70 3.78 -1.49
C ASN A 469 22.06 3.32 -2.80
N MET A 470 22.80 3.39 -3.91
CA MET A 470 22.33 2.93 -5.21
C MET A 470 22.02 1.43 -5.21
N GLU A 471 22.89 0.60 -4.62
CA GLU A 471 22.68 -0.85 -4.54
C GLU A 471 21.42 -1.23 -3.73
N ARG A 472 21.15 -0.50 -2.63
CA ARG A 472 19.93 -0.68 -1.84
C ARG A 472 18.69 -0.25 -2.61
N ILE A 473 18.74 0.88 -3.32
CA ILE A 473 17.65 1.36 -4.17
C ILE A 473 17.37 0.37 -5.31
N ASP A 474 18.40 -0.11 -6.00
CA ASP A 474 18.28 -1.08 -7.09
C ASP A 474 17.61 -2.38 -6.61
N SER A 475 18.00 -2.86 -5.43
CA SER A 475 17.40 -4.05 -4.83
C SER A 475 15.90 -3.88 -4.59
N ASN A 476 15.49 -2.71 -4.09
CA ASN A 476 14.08 -2.37 -3.88
C ASN A 476 13.33 -2.18 -5.22
N LEU A 477 13.95 -1.54 -6.20
CA LEU A 477 13.37 -1.36 -7.53
C LEU A 477 13.11 -2.68 -8.24
N ARG A 478 14.04 -3.65 -8.17
CA ARG A 478 13.85 -5.01 -8.73
C ARG A 478 12.62 -5.70 -8.14
N ALA A 479 12.42 -5.60 -6.83
CA ALA A 479 11.25 -6.16 -6.16
C ALA A 479 9.96 -5.44 -6.62
N CYS A 480 9.96 -4.10 -6.67
CA CYS A 480 8.82 -3.30 -7.11
C CYS A 480 8.42 -3.60 -8.57
N LEU A 481 9.40 -3.64 -9.48
CA LEU A 481 9.17 -3.99 -10.88
C LEU A 481 8.60 -5.41 -11.03
N SER A 482 9.06 -6.35 -10.22
CA SER A 482 8.53 -7.72 -10.21
C SER A 482 7.07 -7.78 -9.77
N ILE A 483 6.65 -6.96 -8.79
CA ILE A 483 5.23 -6.83 -8.39
C ILE A 483 4.39 -6.33 -9.56
N THR A 484 4.87 -5.31 -10.27
CA THR A 484 4.19 -4.74 -11.44
C THR A 484 4.11 -5.75 -12.58
N ALA A 485 5.18 -6.50 -12.85
CA ALA A 485 5.16 -7.56 -13.86
C ALA A 485 4.15 -8.66 -13.50
N ALA A 486 4.09 -9.07 -12.23
CA ALA A 486 3.13 -10.07 -11.75
C ALA A 486 1.67 -9.58 -11.89
N SER A 487 1.40 -8.29 -11.62
CA SER A 487 0.05 -7.73 -11.77
C SER A 487 -0.38 -7.67 -13.25
N GLN A 488 0.53 -7.30 -14.15
CA GLN A 488 0.24 -7.30 -15.59
C GLN A 488 0.04 -8.72 -16.14
N TRP A 489 0.81 -9.70 -15.66
CA TRP A 489 0.60 -11.10 -15.99
C TRP A 489 -0.82 -11.58 -15.61
N LEU A 490 -1.31 -11.22 -14.42
CA LEU A 490 -2.67 -11.55 -14.01
C LEU A 490 -3.71 -10.83 -14.89
N ASN A 491 -3.52 -9.52 -15.12
CA ASN A 491 -4.45 -8.72 -15.92
C ASN A 491 -4.68 -9.34 -17.31
N LEU A 492 -3.60 -9.73 -18.00
CA LEU A 492 -3.68 -10.37 -19.30
C LEU A 492 -4.46 -11.69 -19.25
N ARG A 493 -4.25 -12.54 -18.23
CA ARG A 493 -5.01 -13.80 -18.07
C ARG A 493 -6.48 -13.57 -17.73
N LEU A 494 -6.79 -12.57 -16.90
CA LEU A 494 -8.18 -12.20 -16.59
C LEU A 494 -8.91 -11.65 -17.82
N GLN A 495 -8.22 -10.89 -18.69
CA GLN A 495 -8.78 -10.44 -19.96
C GLN A 495 -9.11 -11.62 -20.89
N PHE A 496 -8.25 -12.64 -20.98
CA PHE A 496 -8.55 -13.85 -21.73
C PHE A 496 -9.78 -14.59 -21.19
N ILE A 497 -9.91 -14.74 -19.87
CA ILE A 497 -11.13 -15.31 -19.25
C ILE A 497 -12.35 -14.46 -19.62
N GLY A 498 -12.23 -13.13 -19.58
CA GLY A 498 -13.29 -12.21 -19.99
C GLY A 498 -13.76 -12.43 -21.43
N VAL A 499 -12.83 -12.56 -22.38
CA VAL A 499 -13.14 -12.86 -23.79
C VAL A 499 -13.87 -14.20 -23.91
N ILE A 500 -13.41 -15.24 -23.21
CA ILE A 500 -14.05 -16.57 -23.23
C ILE A 500 -15.49 -16.50 -22.67
N ILE A 501 -15.71 -15.74 -21.59
CA ILE A 501 -17.06 -15.54 -21.02
C ILE A 501 -17.95 -14.86 -22.06
N VAL A 502 -17.52 -13.77 -22.68
CA VAL A 502 -18.31 -13.04 -23.68
C VAL A 502 -18.66 -13.93 -24.88
N THR A 503 -17.70 -14.72 -25.38
CA THR A 503 -17.95 -15.69 -26.45
C THR A 503 -18.94 -16.77 -26.01
N ALA A 504 -18.80 -17.31 -24.79
CA ALA A 504 -19.73 -18.31 -24.25
C ALA A 504 -21.16 -17.76 -24.09
N VAL A 505 -21.31 -16.52 -23.61
CA VAL A 505 -22.61 -15.84 -23.51
C VAL A 505 -23.25 -15.73 -24.89
N ALA A 506 -22.49 -15.30 -25.92
CA ALA A 506 -23.00 -15.16 -27.28
C ALA A 506 -23.45 -16.49 -27.88
N VAL A 507 -22.65 -17.56 -27.72
CA VAL A 507 -22.99 -18.89 -28.22
C VAL A 507 -24.21 -19.46 -27.51
N VAL A 508 -24.29 -19.37 -26.18
CA VAL A 508 -25.45 -19.84 -25.41
C VAL A 508 -26.72 -19.07 -25.79
N ALA A 509 -26.63 -17.75 -25.97
CA ALA A 509 -27.76 -16.94 -26.41
C ALA A 509 -28.24 -17.32 -27.82
N LEU A 510 -27.33 -17.63 -28.76
CA LEU A 510 -27.67 -18.10 -30.10
C LEU A 510 -28.33 -19.49 -30.05
N LEU A 511 -27.75 -20.43 -29.30
CA LEU A 511 -28.33 -21.76 -29.13
C LEU A 511 -29.72 -21.68 -28.50
N GLN A 512 -29.89 -20.89 -27.44
CA GLN A 512 -31.19 -20.70 -26.80
C GLN A 512 -32.21 -20.09 -27.76
N ARG A 513 -31.79 -19.15 -28.62
CA ARG A 513 -32.68 -18.60 -29.66
C ARG A 513 -33.12 -19.68 -30.65
N GLU A 514 -32.23 -20.55 -31.11
CA GLU A 514 -32.59 -21.64 -32.02
C GLU A 514 -33.50 -22.67 -31.33
N TYR A 515 -33.14 -23.17 -30.15
CA TYR A 515 -33.97 -24.15 -29.43
C TYR A 515 -35.34 -23.59 -29.02
N SER A 516 -35.45 -22.31 -28.62
CA SER A 516 -36.75 -21.68 -28.31
C SER A 516 -37.59 -21.36 -29.55
N THR A 517 -37.06 -21.53 -30.77
CA THR A 517 -37.85 -21.43 -32.01
C THR A 517 -38.36 -22.76 -32.53
N VAL A 518 -38.05 -23.88 -31.86
CA VAL A 518 -38.35 -25.25 -32.31
C VAL A 518 -39.63 -25.82 -31.67
N ASP A 519 -40.57 -24.97 -31.24
CA ASP A 519 -41.99 -25.39 -31.18
C ASP A 519 -42.59 -25.14 -32.58
N PRO A 520 -42.76 -26.17 -33.45
CA PRO A 520 -43.27 -26.02 -34.82
C PRO A 520 -44.68 -25.43 -34.88
N ALA A 521 -45.46 -25.54 -33.80
CA ALA A 521 -46.65 -24.74 -33.54
C ALA A 521 -46.46 -24.04 -32.19
N GLY A 522 -46.30 -22.72 -32.20
CA GLY A 522 -46.16 -21.96 -30.95
C GLY A 522 -47.35 -22.11 -30.01
N PRO A 523 -47.29 -21.51 -28.81
CA PRO A 523 -48.26 -21.76 -27.74
C PRO A 523 -49.72 -21.57 -28.19
N VAL A 524 -50.49 -22.65 -28.10
CA VAL A 524 -51.90 -22.68 -28.48
C VAL A 524 -52.76 -22.15 -27.33
N LEU A 525 -53.46 -21.04 -27.57
CA LEU A 525 -54.36 -20.37 -26.63
C LEU A 525 -55.65 -21.16 -26.40
N SER A 526 -56.22 -21.74 -27.47
CA SER A 526 -57.42 -22.59 -27.40
C SER A 526 -57.62 -23.40 -28.67
N ILE A 527 -58.17 -24.61 -28.53
CA ILE A 527 -58.62 -25.44 -29.65
C ILE A 527 -60.08 -25.82 -29.43
N GLN A 528 -60.88 -25.67 -30.49
CA GLN A 528 -62.27 -26.11 -30.50
C GLN A 528 -62.55 -26.95 -31.74
N VAL A 529 -62.77 -28.25 -31.54
CA VAL A 529 -63.28 -29.15 -32.58
C VAL A 529 -64.80 -28.98 -32.64
N CYS A 530 -65.33 -28.65 -33.82
CA CYS A 530 -66.76 -28.47 -33.99
C CYS A 530 -67.45 -29.85 -34.04
N ARG A 531 -68.48 -30.01 -33.20
CA ARG A 531 -69.29 -31.23 -33.11
C ARG A 531 -70.75 -30.92 -33.35
N ASP A 532 -71.47 -31.90 -33.87
CA ASP A 532 -72.91 -31.83 -33.98
C ASP A 532 -73.56 -31.82 -32.58
N LEU A 533 -74.52 -30.92 -32.38
CA LEU A 533 -75.15 -30.63 -31.09
C LEU A 533 -75.97 -31.83 -30.57
N ILE A 534 -76.48 -32.66 -31.49
CA ILE A 534 -77.36 -33.79 -31.16
C ILE A 534 -76.57 -35.10 -31.13
N THR A 535 -75.73 -35.37 -32.14
CA THR A 535 -75.03 -36.66 -32.26
C THR A 535 -73.66 -36.69 -31.59
N ARG A 536 -73.15 -35.55 -31.10
CA ARG A 536 -71.78 -35.36 -30.55
C ARG A 536 -70.63 -35.87 -31.43
N ARG A 537 -70.90 -36.16 -32.72
CA ARG A 537 -69.88 -36.56 -33.69
C ARG A 537 -69.14 -35.32 -34.21
N SER A 538 -67.83 -35.45 -34.47
CA SER A 538 -67.03 -34.38 -35.06
C SER A 538 -67.51 -34.05 -36.47
N LEU A 539 -67.64 -32.74 -36.76
CA LEU A 539 -68.01 -32.20 -38.07
C LEU A 539 -66.82 -32.17 -39.04
N GLY A 540 -65.64 -32.67 -38.63
CA GLY A 540 -64.47 -32.79 -39.49
C GLY A 540 -63.69 -31.48 -39.69
N TYR A 541 -63.94 -30.47 -38.86
CA TYR A 541 -63.18 -29.23 -38.82
C TYR A 541 -63.01 -28.68 -37.40
N ALA A 542 -61.97 -27.88 -37.19
CA ALA A 542 -61.64 -27.27 -35.91
C ALA A 542 -61.07 -25.86 -36.08
N TYR A 543 -61.18 -25.06 -35.01
CA TYR A 543 -60.54 -23.77 -34.89
C TYR A 543 -59.39 -23.85 -33.88
N VAL A 544 -58.22 -23.34 -34.27
CA VAL A 544 -57.02 -23.27 -33.43
C VAL A 544 -56.62 -21.81 -33.29
N ASN A 545 -56.50 -21.36 -32.04
CA ASN A 545 -56.05 -20.04 -31.67
C ASN A 545 -54.63 -20.11 -31.15
N PHE A 546 -53.71 -19.47 -31.85
CA PHE A 546 -52.34 -19.29 -31.38
C PHE A 546 -52.21 -18.00 -30.60
N GLN A 547 -51.30 -17.95 -29.63
CA GLN A 547 -51.04 -16.75 -28.85
C GLN A 547 -50.44 -15.63 -29.70
N GLN A 548 -49.62 -15.95 -30.71
CA GLN A 548 -49.11 -15.01 -31.69
C GLN A 548 -49.52 -15.39 -33.12
N PRO A 549 -49.75 -14.40 -34.01
CA PRO A 549 -50.10 -14.67 -35.41
C PRO A 549 -48.93 -15.29 -36.20
N VAL A 550 -47.69 -15.08 -35.76
CA VAL A 550 -46.48 -15.69 -36.37
C VAL A 550 -46.47 -17.20 -36.16
N ASP A 551 -46.94 -17.69 -35.02
CA ASP A 551 -47.05 -19.12 -34.71
C ASP A 551 -48.12 -19.79 -35.58
N ALA A 552 -49.21 -19.07 -35.86
CA ALA A 552 -50.25 -19.49 -36.78
C ALA A 552 -49.76 -19.60 -38.24
N GLU A 553 -48.89 -18.68 -38.66
CA GLU A 553 -48.25 -18.69 -39.98
C GLU A 553 -47.27 -19.86 -40.12
N ARG A 554 -46.45 -20.12 -39.08
CA ARG A 554 -45.58 -21.30 -39.05
C ARG A 554 -46.34 -22.62 -39.06
N ALA A 555 -47.44 -22.72 -38.30
CA ALA A 555 -48.29 -23.91 -38.32
C ALA A 555 -48.92 -24.13 -39.70
N LEU A 556 -49.27 -23.07 -40.42
CA LEU A 556 -49.77 -23.13 -41.79
C LEU A 556 -48.70 -23.56 -42.79
N ASP A 557 -47.44 -23.14 -42.61
CA ASP A 557 -46.36 -23.50 -43.53
C ASP A 557 -45.80 -24.89 -43.26
N THR A 558 -45.82 -25.34 -42.00
CA THR A 558 -45.16 -26.58 -41.57
C THR A 558 -46.11 -27.77 -41.54
N MET A 559 -47.37 -27.60 -41.08
CA MET A 559 -48.31 -28.71 -40.84
C MET A 559 -49.45 -28.81 -41.86
N ASN A 560 -49.47 -27.95 -42.87
CA ASN A 560 -50.50 -28.03 -43.89
C ASN A 560 -50.26 -29.24 -44.80
N PHE A 561 -51.27 -30.11 -44.91
CA PHE A 561 -51.24 -31.43 -45.55
C PHE A 561 -50.59 -32.57 -44.76
N ASP A 562 -50.21 -32.36 -43.49
CA ASP A 562 -49.73 -33.44 -42.63
C ASP A 562 -50.84 -34.46 -42.32
N THR A 563 -50.44 -35.73 -42.16
CA THR A 563 -51.38 -36.83 -41.93
C THR A 563 -51.69 -36.99 -40.43
N VAL A 564 -52.86 -36.52 -40.00
CA VAL A 564 -53.37 -36.76 -38.64
C VAL A 564 -54.36 -37.92 -38.67
N LYS A 565 -54.06 -39.00 -37.95
CA LYS A 565 -54.84 -40.27 -37.96
C LYS A 565 -55.15 -40.79 -39.38
N GLY A 566 -54.16 -40.74 -40.27
CA GLY A 566 -54.26 -41.29 -41.64
C GLY A 566 -55.06 -40.43 -42.62
N ARG A 567 -55.43 -39.18 -42.26
CA ARG A 567 -56.03 -38.20 -43.18
C ARG A 567 -55.16 -36.95 -43.28
N PRO A 568 -54.88 -36.43 -44.49
CA PRO A 568 -54.16 -35.18 -44.64
C PRO A 568 -55.06 -34.02 -44.20
N ILE A 569 -54.61 -33.25 -43.22
CA ILE A 569 -55.34 -32.08 -42.73
C ILE A 569 -55.04 -30.88 -43.62
N ARG A 570 -56.05 -30.06 -43.89
CA ARG A 570 -55.84 -28.79 -44.61
C ARG A 570 -55.97 -27.65 -43.63
N ILE A 571 -54.90 -26.91 -43.46
CA ILE A 571 -54.83 -25.75 -42.58
C ILE A 571 -55.07 -24.50 -43.44
N MET A 572 -55.94 -23.60 -42.96
CA MET A 572 -56.27 -22.35 -43.64
C MET A 572 -56.46 -21.25 -42.60
N TRP A 573 -56.34 -19.99 -43.02
CA TRP A 573 -56.81 -18.90 -42.18
C TRP A 573 -58.33 -18.99 -41.98
N SER A 574 -58.79 -18.83 -40.74
CA SER A 574 -60.22 -18.91 -40.36
C SER A 574 -61.11 -17.95 -41.15
N GLN A 575 -60.56 -16.79 -41.55
CA GLN A 575 -61.27 -15.74 -42.27
C GLN A 575 -60.59 -15.43 -43.60
N ARG A 576 -61.42 -15.29 -44.65
CA ARG A 576 -60.97 -15.02 -46.02
C ARG A 576 -60.36 -13.62 -46.15
N ASP A 577 -60.92 -12.64 -45.46
CA ASP A 577 -60.43 -11.25 -45.45
C ASP A 577 -59.18 -11.07 -44.58
N PRO A 578 -58.04 -10.61 -45.15
CA PRO A 578 -56.78 -10.44 -44.42
C PRO A 578 -56.85 -9.46 -43.23
N SER A 579 -57.79 -8.50 -43.26
CA SER A 579 -57.98 -7.50 -42.22
C SER A 579 -58.63 -8.06 -40.95
N LEU A 580 -59.56 -9.00 -41.10
CA LEU A 580 -60.31 -9.60 -40.00
C LEU A 580 -59.49 -10.69 -39.28
N ARG A 581 -58.53 -11.33 -39.97
CA ARG A 581 -57.58 -12.31 -39.36
C ARG A 581 -56.81 -11.75 -38.16
N LYS A 582 -56.66 -10.43 -38.06
CA LYS A 582 -55.96 -9.73 -36.96
C LYS A 582 -56.84 -9.52 -35.70
N SER A 583 -58.11 -9.92 -35.73
CA SER A 583 -59.09 -9.70 -34.63
C SER A 583 -58.96 -10.67 -33.46
N GLY A 584 -58.13 -11.72 -33.56
CA GLY A 584 -57.87 -12.68 -32.48
C GLY A 584 -59.00 -13.68 -32.20
N VAL A 585 -60.03 -13.73 -33.05
CA VAL A 585 -61.10 -14.74 -32.99
C VAL A 585 -60.84 -15.79 -34.08
N GLY A 586 -60.18 -16.90 -33.74
CA GLY A 586 -59.88 -17.98 -34.68
C GLY A 586 -58.70 -17.66 -35.58
N ASN A 587 -57.45 -17.96 -35.20
CA ASN A 587 -56.31 -17.71 -36.11
C ASN A 587 -56.32 -18.69 -37.28
N VAL A 588 -56.59 -19.97 -37.02
CA VAL A 588 -56.43 -21.03 -38.00
C VAL A 588 -57.65 -21.96 -38.00
N PHE A 589 -58.13 -22.28 -39.19
CA PHE A 589 -59.20 -23.23 -39.48
C PHE A 589 -58.61 -24.48 -40.11
N ILE A 590 -58.93 -25.64 -39.53
CA ILE A 590 -58.45 -26.94 -40.00
C ILE A 590 -59.64 -27.69 -40.59
N LYS A 591 -59.47 -28.20 -41.81
CA LYS A 591 -60.45 -29.02 -42.52
C LYS A 591 -59.92 -30.44 -42.70
N ASN A 592 -60.83 -31.39 -42.92
CA ASN A 592 -60.56 -32.80 -43.19
C ASN A 592 -60.05 -33.58 -41.97
N LEU A 593 -60.56 -33.22 -40.79
CA LEU A 593 -60.27 -33.95 -39.56
C LEU A 593 -61.01 -35.29 -39.52
N ASP A 594 -60.38 -36.29 -38.90
CA ASP A 594 -61.05 -37.56 -38.64
C ASP A 594 -62.18 -37.39 -37.61
N LYS A 595 -63.26 -38.16 -37.78
CA LYS A 595 -64.47 -38.08 -36.96
C LYS A 595 -64.23 -38.54 -35.50
N SER A 596 -63.12 -39.24 -35.26
CA SER A 596 -62.68 -39.71 -33.95
C SER A 596 -61.83 -38.70 -33.16
N MET A 597 -61.66 -37.48 -33.66
CA MET A 597 -60.78 -36.48 -33.05
C MET A 597 -61.46 -35.62 -32.00
N ASP A 598 -60.88 -35.62 -30.80
CA ASP A 598 -61.33 -34.84 -29.65
C ASP A 598 -60.46 -33.59 -29.41
N ASN A 599 -60.97 -32.62 -28.62
CA ASN A 599 -60.27 -31.36 -28.34
C ASN A 599 -58.91 -31.60 -27.69
N THR A 600 -58.83 -32.53 -26.74
CA THR A 600 -57.58 -32.89 -26.04
C THR A 600 -56.56 -33.49 -27.00
N ALA A 601 -56.97 -34.45 -27.82
CA ALA A 601 -56.06 -35.08 -28.78
C ALA A 601 -55.60 -34.12 -29.90
N MET A 602 -56.42 -33.13 -30.25
CA MET A 602 -56.01 -32.03 -31.13
C MET A 602 -55.06 -31.05 -30.44
N TYR A 603 -55.30 -30.74 -29.17
CA TYR A 603 -54.38 -29.94 -28.37
C TYR A 603 -53.02 -30.61 -28.32
N ASP A 604 -52.97 -31.88 -27.96
CA ASP A 604 -51.73 -32.66 -27.92
C ASP A 604 -51.03 -32.70 -29.29
N THR A 605 -51.76 -32.80 -30.40
CA THR A 605 -51.15 -32.82 -31.75
C THR A 605 -50.50 -31.47 -32.11
N PHE A 606 -51.09 -30.36 -31.68
CA PHE A 606 -50.60 -29.01 -31.96
C PHE A 606 -49.70 -28.44 -30.85
N SER A 607 -49.56 -29.13 -29.72
CA SER A 607 -48.74 -28.73 -28.58
C SER A 607 -47.58 -29.68 -28.27
N ALA A 608 -47.61 -30.94 -28.74
CA ALA A 608 -46.59 -31.96 -28.45
C ALA A 608 -45.64 -32.24 -29.63
N LEU A 609 -45.71 -31.43 -30.69
CA LEU A 609 -44.74 -31.39 -31.77
C LEU A 609 -43.88 -30.15 -31.61
#